data_AF-A0A7V2H884-F1
#
_entry.id   AF-A0A7V2H884-F1
#
_cell.length_a   1.000
_cell.length_b   1.000
_cell.length_c   1.000
_cell.angle_alpha   90.00
_cell.angle_beta   90.00
_cell.angle_gamma   90.00
#
_symmetry.space_group_name_H-M   'P 1'
#
loop_
_entity.id
_entity.type
_entity.pdbx_description
1 polymer ?
#
loop_
_entity_poly.entity_id
_entity_poly.type
_entity_poly.pdbx_seq_one_letter_code
_entity_poly.pdbx_strand_id
1 'polypeptide(L)'
;MSRRDRKKQKKREKRRYTSLAATPLVGWELKKRRDWPLIACYVPDPDIWKISGCGSVFVLRENPGGGIASACFCVDLMNGGLIGVFGADSHPTLEDSEELRRMVVESCPPMVPGAMDDAVRCVYGAYALTLQCGYAVIGDEWQQRIHLLPPMPGTRNWWLEQLTDDGLTPPRLMSIVRKFAPDIWELPEGKEFMCLTTARFALSNPAAALSQLRRGRPDFEHNGVDHDGTECFSFTREYPEDHDSPLAALGGRQVIGEVRVRDSTLWATARALSMSARLVMALKQLLGPDAMTLQDTEWKAMDELLG
;
A
#
# COMPACT_ATOMS: atom_id res chain seq x y z
N MET A 1 -25.76 -9.87 -3.07
CA MET A 1 -25.60 -9.37 -4.46
C MET A 1 -25.47 -10.53 -5.46
N SER A 2 -26.20 -10.53 -6.59
CA SER A 2 -26.16 -11.68 -7.52
C SER A 2 -24.83 -11.77 -8.30
N ARG A 3 -24.46 -12.97 -8.80
CA ARG A 3 -23.29 -13.16 -9.70
C ARG A 3 -23.34 -12.21 -10.92
N ARG A 4 -24.54 -11.85 -11.36
CA ARG A 4 -24.78 -10.94 -12.48
C ARG A 4 -24.53 -9.48 -12.10
N ASP A 5 -24.81 -9.12 -10.85
CA ASP A 5 -24.58 -7.78 -10.31
C ASP A 5 -23.09 -7.55 -9.99
N ARG A 6 -22.40 -8.56 -9.44
CA ARG A 6 -20.92 -8.53 -9.30
C ARG A 6 -20.22 -8.34 -10.64
N LYS A 7 -20.67 -9.04 -11.70
CA LYS A 7 -20.14 -8.83 -13.07
C LYS A 7 -20.46 -7.44 -13.61
N LYS A 8 -21.65 -6.90 -13.36
CA LYS A 8 -22.02 -5.53 -13.77
C LYS A 8 -21.24 -4.46 -13.01
N GLN A 9 -20.98 -4.67 -11.73
CA GLN A 9 -20.16 -3.78 -10.90
C GLN A 9 -18.69 -3.83 -11.31
N LYS A 10 -18.08 -5.01 -11.47
CA LYS A 10 -16.72 -5.15 -12.05
C LYS A 10 -16.64 -4.51 -13.45
N LYS A 11 -17.69 -4.63 -14.28
CA LYS A 11 -17.74 -3.98 -15.61
C LYS A 11 -17.94 -2.46 -15.52
N ARG A 12 -18.63 -1.96 -14.49
CA ARG A 12 -18.81 -0.52 -14.22
C ARG A 12 -17.54 0.09 -13.63
N GLU A 13 -16.88 -0.55 -12.67
CA GLU A 13 -15.57 -0.15 -12.14
C GLU A 13 -14.51 -0.17 -13.23
N LYS A 14 -14.43 -1.26 -14.00
CA LYS A 14 -13.53 -1.34 -15.15
C LYS A 14 -13.77 -0.16 -16.10
N ARG A 15 -15.04 0.13 -16.46
CA ARG A 15 -15.41 1.28 -17.31
C ARG A 15 -15.17 2.65 -16.67
N ARG A 16 -15.29 2.79 -15.35
CA ARG A 16 -15.02 4.04 -14.62
C ARG A 16 -13.53 4.40 -14.67
N TYR A 17 -12.66 3.39 -14.80
CA TYR A 17 -11.21 3.55 -14.99
C TYR A 17 -10.73 3.45 -16.45
N THR A 18 -11.57 3.06 -17.43
CA THR A 18 -11.14 2.84 -18.85
C THR A 18 -11.62 3.87 -19.88
N SER A 19 -12.09 5.07 -19.52
CA SER A 19 -12.46 6.03 -20.58
C SER A 19 -12.10 7.49 -20.31
N LEU A 20 -10.81 7.78 -20.40
CA LEU A 20 -10.34 8.85 -21.27
C LEU A 20 -9.60 8.14 -22.41
N ALA A 21 -10.23 8.05 -23.58
CA ALA A 21 -9.67 7.38 -24.74
C ALA A 21 -8.40 8.12 -25.18
N ALA A 22 -7.24 7.63 -24.74
CA ALA A 22 -5.96 8.10 -25.21
C ALA A 22 -5.77 7.60 -26.65
N THR A 23 -5.43 8.52 -27.55
CA THR A 23 -4.91 8.18 -28.87
C THR A 23 -3.70 7.26 -28.68
N PRO A 24 -3.65 6.07 -29.31
CA PRO A 24 -2.51 5.18 -29.16
C PRO A 24 -1.26 5.89 -29.68
N LEU A 25 -0.35 6.22 -28.76
CA LEU A 25 0.93 6.83 -29.10
C LEU A 25 1.84 5.82 -29.77
N VAL A 26 2.60 6.26 -30.76
CA VAL A 26 3.55 5.41 -31.47
C VAL A 26 4.78 5.19 -30.58
N GLY A 27 5.37 3.99 -30.58
CA GLY A 27 6.40 3.57 -29.61
C GLY A 27 7.66 4.45 -29.46
N TRP A 28 7.92 5.40 -30.36
CA TRP A 28 8.98 6.40 -30.20
C TRP A 28 8.55 7.60 -29.35
N GLU A 29 7.27 8.00 -29.38
CA GLU A 29 6.70 9.07 -28.56
C GLU A 29 6.65 8.65 -27.09
N LEU A 30 6.32 7.37 -26.84
CA LEU A 30 6.36 6.79 -25.51
C LEU A 30 7.76 6.88 -24.89
N LYS A 31 8.82 6.57 -25.64
CA LYS A 31 10.20 6.63 -25.14
C LYS A 31 10.68 8.04 -24.75
N LYS A 32 10.08 9.09 -25.32
CA LYS A 32 10.41 10.49 -24.97
C LYS A 32 9.78 10.95 -23.64
N ARG A 33 8.80 10.21 -23.12
CA ARG A 33 8.06 10.59 -21.91
C ARG A 33 8.91 10.63 -20.64
N ARG A 34 9.92 9.78 -20.56
CA ARG A 34 10.87 9.78 -19.42
C ARG A 34 11.73 11.04 -19.35
N ASP A 35 11.86 11.76 -20.47
CA ASP A 35 12.64 12.99 -20.58
C ASP A 35 11.78 14.25 -20.35
N TRP A 36 10.46 14.07 -20.24
CA TRP A 36 9.54 15.15 -19.90
C TRP A 36 9.78 15.64 -18.46
N PRO A 37 9.65 16.96 -18.18
CA PRO A 37 9.79 17.50 -16.83
C PRO A 37 9.00 16.71 -15.78
N LEU A 38 9.67 16.36 -14.69
CA LEU A 38 9.04 15.71 -13.54
C LEU A 38 8.29 16.76 -12.71
N ILE A 39 6.98 16.58 -12.56
CA ILE A 39 6.16 17.42 -11.68
C ILE A 39 6.19 16.87 -10.25
N ALA A 40 5.91 15.58 -10.10
CA ALA A 40 5.84 14.93 -8.80
C ALA A 40 6.20 13.45 -8.90
N CYS A 41 6.80 12.95 -7.82
CA CYS A 41 7.11 11.54 -7.63
C CYS A 41 6.77 11.15 -6.20
N TYR A 42 5.98 10.09 -6.06
CA TYR A 42 5.62 9.47 -4.80
C TYR A 42 6.11 8.02 -4.81
N VAL A 43 6.55 7.58 -3.65
CA VAL A 43 7.08 6.23 -3.39
C VAL A 43 6.34 5.64 -2.21
N PRO A 44 6.39 4.31 -2.00
CA PRO A 44 5.79 3.70 -0.82
C PRO A 44 6.22 4.42 0.46
N ASP A 45 5.28 4.62 1.39
CA ASP A 45 5.65 5.11 2.73
C ASP A 45 6.65 4.13 3.35
N PRO A 46 7.87 4.57 3.74
CA PRO A 46 8.93 3.65 4.14
C PRO A 46 8.58 2.76 5.33
N ASP A 47 7.82 3.28 6.30
CA ASP A 47 7.47 2.49 7.48
C ASP A 47 6.40 1.47 7.12
N ILE A 48 5.36 1.91 6.40
CA ILE A 48 4.27 1.01 5.97
C ILE A 48 4.80 -0.07 5.02
N TRP A 49 5.70 0.29 4.10
CA TRP A 49 6.40 -0.65 3.24
C TRP A 49 7.19 -1.67 4.06
N LYS A 50 8.03 -1.21 4.99
CA LYS A 50 8.83 -2.09 5.84
C LYS A 50 7.96 -3.05 6.64
N ILE A 51 6.78 -2.63 7.08
CA ILE A 51 5.85 -3.43 7.89
C ILE A 51 5.06 -4.45 7.07
N SER A 52 4.60 -4.05 5.88
CA SER A 52 3.55 -4.79 5.16
C SER A 52 3.95 -5.25 3.76
N GLY A 53 4.97 -4.65 3.15
CA GLY A 53 5.28 -4.87 1.74
C GLY A 53 4.21 -4.34 0.79
N CYS A 54 3.34 -3.44 1.27
CA CYS A 54 2.28 -2.84 0.49
C CYS A 54 2.55 -1.34 0.33
N GLY A 55 2.40 -0.83 -0.90
CA GLY A 55 2.62 0.58 -1.20
C GLY A 55 2.35 0.93 -2.66
N SER A 56 2.43 2.20 -2.98
CA SER A 56 2.22 2.69 -4.35
C SER A 56 3.36 3.59 -4.80
N VAL A 57 3.63 3.57 -6.09
CA VAL A 57 4.45 4.59 -6.76
C VAL A 57 3.55 5.40 -7.66
N PHE A 58 3.58 6.73 -7.53
CA PHE A 58 2.82 7.64 -8.38
C PHE A 58 3.72 8.70 -9.00
N VAL A 59 3.65 8.86 -10.32
CA VAL A 59 4.51 9.77 -11.08
C VAL A 59 3.67 10.67 -11.97
N LEU A 60 4.01 11.97 -11.96
CA LEU A 60 3.44 13.00 -12.82
C LEU A 60 4.54 13.66 -13.66
N ARG A 61 4.33 13.77 -14.97
CA ARG A 61 5.24 14.50 -15.88
C ARG A 61 4.49 15.43 -16.80
N GLU A 62 5.10 16.56 -17.12
CA GLU A 62 4.54 17.55 -18.05
C GLU A 62 5.04 17.30 -19.47
N ASN A 63 4.15 17.09 -20.42
CA ASN A 63 4.52 16.97 -21.82
C ASN A 63 4.91 18.34 -22.41
N PRO A 64 5.63 18.40 -23.54
CA PRO A 64 6.05 19.66 -24.16
C PRO A 64 4.92 20.61 -24.57
N GLY A 65 3.68 20.12 -24.65
CA GLY A 65 2.49 20.90 -24.94
C GLY A 65 1.75 21.40 -23.68
N GLY A 66 2.32 21.21 -22.49
CA GLY A 66 1.74 21.62 -21.20
C GLY A 66 0.71 20.65 -20.61
N GLY A 67 0.44 19.51 -21.26
CA GLY A 67 -0.45 18.47 -20.71
C GLY A 67 0.27 17.57 -19.72
N ILE A 68 -0.45 16.97 -18.78
CA ILE A 68 0.17 16.18 -17.70
C ILE A 68 -0.08 14.69 -17.89
N ALA A 69 0.97 13.89 -17.97
CA ALA A 69 0.85 12.43 -17.95
C ALA A 69 1.04 11.90 -16.53
N SER A 70 0.31 10.83 -16.19
CA SER A 70 0.36 10.19 -14.88
C SER A 70 0.47 8.68 -14.97
N ALA A 71 1.13 8.08 -13.97
CA ALA A 71 1.10 6.64 -13.73
C ALA A 71 1.10 6.34 -12.24
N CYS A 72 0.24 5.42 -11.83
CA CYS A 72 0.24 4.79 -10.51
C CYS A 72 0.55 3.30 -10.67
N PHE A 73 1.47 2.81 -9.85
CA PHE A 73 1.87 1.41 -9.75
C PHE A 73 1.58 0.93 -8.33
N CYS A 74 0.59 0.08 -8.16
CA CYS A 74 0.23 -0.50 -6.87
C CYS A 74 1.04 -1.79 -6.66
N VAL A 75 1.74 -1.87 -5.53
CA VAL A 75 2.62 -2.98 -5.18
C VAL A 75 2.13 -3.63 -3.90
N ASP A 76 2.09 -4.95 -3.91
CA ASP A 76 1.81 -5.80 -2.76
C ASP A 76 2.63 -7.09 -2.87
N LEU A 77 3.61 -7.23 -1.98
CA LEU A 77 4.50 -8.39 -1.98
C LEU A 77 3.78 -9.71 -1.72
N MET A 78 2.69 -9.71 -0.93
CA MET A 78 1.92 -10.94 -0.70
C MET A 78 1.30 -11.40 -2.00
N ASN A 79 0.72 -10.48 -2.76
CA ASN A 79 0.10 -10.77 -4.05
C ASN A 79 1.10 -10.85 -5.22
N GLY A 80 2.38 -11.06 -4.94
CA GLY A 80 3.40 -11.32 -5.95
C GLY A 80 3.95 -10.10 -6.66
N GLY A 81 3.97 -8.93 -6.01
CA GLY A 81 4.59 -7.72 -6.55
C GLY A 81 3.58 -6.73 -7.11
N LEU A 82 3.61 -6.45 -8.42
CA LEU A 82 2.69 -5.50 -9.03
C LEU A 82 1.27 -6.08 -9.13
N ILE A 83 0.32 -5.40 -8.48
CA ILE A 83 -1.11 -5.80 -8.47
C ILE A 83 -1.99 -4.90 -9.32
N GLY A 84 -1.50 -3.72 -9.72
CA GLY A 84 -2.26 -2.78 -10.53
C GLY A 84 -1.39 -1.69 -11.13
N VAL A 85 -1.72 -1.31 -12.36
CA VAL A 85 -1.14 -0.16 -13.04
C VAL A 85 -2.27 0.61 -13.71
N PHE A 86 -2.30 1.92 -13.53
CA PHE A 86 -3.25 2.81 -14.18
C PHE A 86 -2.67 4.22 -14.28
N GLY A 87 -3.31 5.10 -15.04
CA GLY A 87 -2.85 6.46 -15.24
C GLY A 87 -3.52 7.09 -16.46
N ALA A 88 -3.04 8.27 -16.84
CA ALA A 88 -3.51 8.93 -18.05
C ALA A 88 -2.34 9.46 -18.87
N ASP A 89 -2.55 9.50 -20.18
CA ASP A 89 -1.54 9.91 -21.15
C ASP A 89 -1.41 11.43 -21.32
N SER A 90 -2.48 12.16 -20.99
CA SER A 90 -2.51 13.61 -20.90
C SER A 90 -3.77 14.04 -20.16
N HIS A 91 -3.61 14.79 -19.08
CA HIS A 91 -4.64 15.58 -18.45
C HIS A 91 -4.68 16.96 -19.09
N PRO A 92 -5.87 17.57 -19.24
CA PRO A 92 -6.01 18.91 -19.83
C PRO A 92 -5.36 20.01 -18.99
N THR A 93 -5.39 19.89 -17.65
CA THR A 93 -4.91 20.93 -16.75
C THR A 93 -4.16 20.38 -15.52
N LEU A 94 -3.42 21.26 -14.83
CA LEU A 94 -2.81 20.98 -13.52
C LEU A 94 -3.86 20.71 -12.44
N GLU A 95 -5.01 21.38 -12.51
CA GLU A 95 -6.11 21.19 -11.56
C GLU A 95 -6.69 19.76 -11.64
N ASP A 96 -6.91 19.25 -12.86
CA ASP A 96 -7.33 17.85 -13.08
C ASP A 96 -6.30 16.87 -12.51
N SER A 97 -5.01 17.20 -12.61
CA SER A 97 -3.94 16.36 -12.08
C SER A 97 -3.87 16.37 -10.55
N GLU A 98 -4.24 17.48 -9.90
CA GLU A 98 -4.33 17.59 -8.44
C GLU A 98 -5.52 16.83 -7.87
N GLU A 99 -6.66 16.84 -8.57
CA GLU A 99 -7.81 16.01 -8.21
C GLU A 99 -7.46 14.52 -8.35
N LEU A 100 -6.82 14.12 -9.45
CA LEU A 100 -6.32 12.75 -9.60
C LEU A 100 -5.35 12.41 -8.47
N ARG A 101 -4.39 13.28 -8.17
CA ARG A 101 -3.41 13.05 -7.10
C ARG A 101 -4.11 12.81 -5.76
N ARG A 102 -5.11 13.63 -5.41
CA ARG A 102 -5.90 13.44 -4.19
C ARG A 102 -6.63 12.09 -4.20
N MET A 103 -7.29 11.76 -5.30
CA MET A 103 -7.98 10.47 -5.44
C MET A 103 -7.00 9.29 -5.31
N VAL A 104 -5.81 9.35 -5.91
CA VAL A 104 -4.81 8.27 -5.81
C VAL A 104 -4.30 8.15 -4.38
N VAL A 105 -3.99 9.26 -3.71
CA VAL A 105 -3.57 9.25 -2.29
C VAL A 105 -4.64 8.64 -1.39
N GLU A 106 -5.92 8.89 -1.67
CA GLU A 106 -7.04 8.37 -0.88
C GLU A 106 -7.39 6.90 -1.17
N SER A 107 -7.19 6.44 -2.41
CA SER A 107 -7.69 5.14 -2.89
C SER A 107 -6.62 4.06 -3.05
N CYS A 108 -5.35 4.42 -3.05
CA CYS A 108 -4.24 3.49 -3.27
C CYS A 108 -3.50 3.16 -1.97
N PRO A 109 -2.73 2.06 -1.96
CA PRO A 109 -1.80 1.80 -0.88
C PRO A 109 -0.90 3.00 -0.56
N PRO A 110 -0.50 3.20 0.71
CA PRO A 110 0.13 4.42 1.18
C PRO A 110 1.42 4.78 0.43
N MET A 111 1.61 6.08 0.22
CA MET A 111 2.76 6.65 -0.46
C MET A 111 3.08 8.05 0.04
N VAL A 112 4.33 8.46 -0.11
CA VAL A 112 4.86 9.77 0.31
C VAL A 112 5.70 10.37 -0.82
N PRO A 113 5.89 11.70 -0.88
CA PRO A 113 6.84 12.30 -1.81
C PRO A 113 8.22 11.64 -1.68
N GLY A 114 8.86 11.33 -2.79
CA GLY A 114 10.14 10.62 -2.78
C GLY A 114 10.94 10.75 -4.07
N ALA A 115 12.15 10.17 -4.05
CA ALA A 115 13.06 10.23 -5.18
C ALA A 115 12.60 9.30 -6.32
N MET A 116 12.90 9.72 -7.56
CA MET A 116 12.64 8.91 -8.75
C MET A 116 13.41 7.57 -8.70
N ASP A 117 14.59 7.54 -8.11
CA ASP A 117 15.39 6.31 -8.01
C ASP A 117 14.69 5.24 -7.14
N ASP A 118 14.07 5.63 -6.04
CA ASP A 118 13.31 4.72 -5.18
C ASP A 118 12.04 4.22 -5.88
N ALA A 119 11.35 5.10 -6.62
CA ALA A 119 10.22 4.73 -7.47
C ALA A 119 10.61 3.67 -8.50
N VAL A 120 11.75 3.87 -9.18
CA VAL A 120 12.27 2.95 -10.20
C VAL A 120 12.63 1.60 -9.60
N ARG A 121 13.41 1.59 -8.50
CA ARG A 121 13.81 0.36 -7.80
C ARG A 121 12.58 -0.42 -7.34
N CYS A 122 11.59 0.26 -6.76
CA CYS A 122 10.35 -0.35 -6.33
C CYS A 122 9.57 -0.96 -7.51
N VAL A 123 9.31 -0.20 -8.58
CA VAL A 123 8.45 -0.64 -9.68
C VAL A 123 9.09 -1.76 -10.50
N TYR A 124 10.36 -1.63 -10.89
CA TYR A 124 11.04 -2.67 -11.66
C TYR A 124 11.31 -3.93 -10.83
N GLY A 125 11.61 -3.77 -9.54
CA GLY A 125 11.73 -4.91 -8.63
C GLY A 125 10.40 -5.63 -8.43
N ALA A 126 9.31 -4.89 -8.23
CA ALA A 126 7.97 -5.47 -8.10
C ALA A 126 7.53 -6.19 -9.38
N TYR A 127 7.85 -5.62 -10.55
CA TYR A 127 7.67 -6.27 -11.85
C TYR A 127 8.46 -7.57 -11.98
N ALA A 128 9.73 -7.56 -11.56
CA ALA A 128 10.57 -8.74 -11.56
C ALA A 128 9.99 -9.86 -10.67
N LEU A 129 9.48 -9.51 -9.48
CA LEU A 129 8.81 -10.44 -8.58
C LEU A 129 7.54 -11.04 -9.20
N THR A 130 6.70 -10.22 -9.84
CA THR A 130 5.49 -10.67 -10.55
C THR A 130 5.81 -11.71 -11.61
N LEU A 131 6.85 -11.48 -12.40
CA LEU A 131 7.33 -12.44 -13.38
C LEU A 131 7.87 -13.72 -12.74
N GLN A 132 8.59 -13.63 -11.62
CA GLN A 132 9.16 -14.78 -10.93
C GLN A 132 8.07 -15.69 -10.36
N CYS A 133 7.01 -15.10 -9.82
CA CYS A 133 5.86 -15.85 -9.30
C CYS A 133 4.94 -16.40 -10.42
N GLY A 134 5.25 -16.15 -11.69
CA GLY A 134 4.48 -16.67 -12.83
C GLY A 134 3.15 -15.95 -13.08
N TYR A 135 2.92 -14.78 -12.47
CA TYR A 135 1.75 -13.97 -12.75
C TYR A 135 1.83 -13.38 -14.16
N ALA A 136 0.67 -13.25 -14.82
CA ALA A 136 0.60 -12.55 -16.09
C ALA A 136 0.99 -11.08 -15.88
N VAL A 137 1.87 -10.57 -16.73
CA VAL A 137 2.19 -9.14 -16.78
C VAL A 137 0.89 -8.35 -16.96
N ILE A 138 0.81 -7.18 -16.32
CA ILE A 138 -0.29 -6.21 -16.41
C ILE A 138 -0.30 -5.58 -17.83
N GLY A 139 -0.59 -6.42 -18.84
CA GLY A 139 -0.65 -6.20 -20.30
C GLY A 139 -0.20 -4.85 -20.85
N ASP A 140 -1.10 -4.24 -21.64
CA ASP A 140 -0.83 -2.99 -22.37
C ASP A 140 -0.68 -1.79 -21.42
N GLU A 141 -1.36 -1.81 -20.27
CA GLU A 141 -1.27 -0.73 -19.27
C GLU A 141 0.15 -0.58 -18.73
N TRP A 142 0.85 -1.68 -18.42
CA TRP A 142 2.26 -1.63 -18.04
C TRP A 142 3.10 -0.96 -19.13
N GLN A 143 2.98 -1.41 -20.37
CA GLN A 143 3.77 -0.90 -21.49
C GLN A 143 3.52 0.59 -21.73
N GLN A 144 2.29 1.07 -21.58
CA GLN A 144 1.96 2.48 -21.78
C GLN A 144 2.52 3.39 -20.67
N ARG A 145 2.55 2.89 -19.42
CA ARG A 145 2.86 3.70 -18.23
C ARG A 145 4.32 3.61 -17.77
N ILE A 146 5.00 2.49 -18.00
CA ILE A 146 6.40 2.31 -17.58
C ILE A 146 7.34 3.37 -18.15
N HIS A 147 6.98 3.97 -19.28
CA HIS A 147 7.76 5.02 -19.92
C HIS A 147 7.76 6.37 -19.19
N LEU A 148 6.95 6.55 -18.14
CA LEU A 148 7.07 7.69 -17.22
C LEU A 148 8.20 7.51 -16.20
N LEU A 149 8.75 6.31 -16.08
CA LEU A 149 9.93 6.02 -15.27
C LEU A 149 11.17 5.96 -16.18
N PRO A 150 12.35 6.39 -15.68
CA PRO A 150 13.59 6.08 -16.37
C PRO A 150 13.81 4.56 -16.38
N PRO A 151 14.54 4.02 -17.39
CA PRO A 151 14.86 2.61 -17.44
C PRO A 151 15.78 2.22 -16.28
N MET A 152 15.49 1.10 -15.63
CA MET A 152 16.39 0.55 -14.62
C MET A 152 17.49 -0.28 -15.31
N PRO A 153 18.78 0.02 -15.10
CA PRO A 153 19.86 -0.78 -15.67
C PRO A 153 19.92 -2.17 -15.04
N GLY A 154 20.62 -3.10 -15.70
CA GLY A 154 20.84 -4.45 -15.20
C GLY A 154 19.81 -5.47 -15.67
N THR A 155 19.76 -6.60 -14.97
CA THR A 155 18.90 -7.75 -15.30
C THR A 155 17.69 -7.80 -14.39
N ARG A 156 16.70 -8.62 -14.75
CA ARG A 156 15.54 -8.88 -13.89
C ARG A 156 15.92 -9.37 -12.48
N ASN A 157 16.95 -10.21 -12.35
CA ASN A 157 17.40 -10.68 -11.04
C ASN A 157 17.98 -9.53 -10.22
N TRP A 158 18.78 -8.68 -10.86
CA TRP A 158 19.29 -7.45 -10.24
C TRP A 158 18.16 -6.54 -9.76
N TRP A 159 17.12 -6.32 -10.57
CA TRP A 159 15.97 -5.51 -10.16
C TRP A 159 15.25 -6.08 -8.94
N LEU A 160 15.10 -7.41 -8.89
CA LEU A 160 14.51 -8.09 -7.75
C LEU A 160 15.36 -7.93 -6.48
N GLU A 161 16.68 -8.09 -6.59
CA GLU A 161 17.62 -7.87 -5.47
C GLU A 161 17.47 -6.46 -4.89
N GLN A 162 17.29 -5.43 -5.74
CA GLN A 162 17.05 -4.05 -5.29
C GLN A 162 15.74 -3.87 -4.50
N LEU A 163 14.75 -4.74 -4.70
CA LEU A 163 13.53 -4.77 -3.89
C LEU A 163 13.72 -5.55 -2.59
N THR A 164 14.47 -6.66 -2.62
CA THR A 164 14.46 -7.66 -1.54
C THR A 164 15.75 -7.72 -0.71
N ASP A 165 16.89 -7.99 -1.33
CA ASP A 165 18.10 -8.47 -0.65
C ASP A 165 19.00 -7.26 -0.32
N ASP A 166 18.89 -6.74 0.92
CA ASP A 166 19.46 -5.45 1.38
C ASP A 166 18.92 -4.21 0.63
N GLY A 167 17.85 -4.42 -0.13
CA GLY A 167 17.11 -3.39 -0.87
C GLY A 167 16.08 -2.66 -0.01
N LEU A 168 14.91 -2.43 -0.60
CA LEU A 168 13.83 -1.68 0.04
C LEU A 168 13.07 -2.50 1.11
N THR A 169 13.09 -3.83 1.04
CA THR A 169 12.25 -4.70 1.86
C THR A 169 13.06 -5.41 2.95
N PRO A 170 12.60 -5.45 4.21
CA PRO A 170 13.27 -6.22 5.25
C PRO A 170 13.38 -7.72 4.88
N PRO A 171 14.55 -8.36 5.09
CA PRO A 171 14.75 -9.78 4.78
C PRO A 171 13.75 -10.70 5.48
N ARG A 172 13.37 -10.36 6.73
CA ARG A 172 12.39 -11.14 7.49
C ARG A 172 10.99 -11.07 6.89
N LEU A 173 10.55 -9.90 6.42
CA LEU A 173 9.28 -9.78 5.70
C LEU A 173 9.30 -10.62 4.42
N MET A 174 10.40 -10.59 3.66
CA MET A 174 10.54 -11.43 2.47
C MET A 174 10.53 -12.92 2.78
N SER A 175 11.08 -13.35 3.92
CA SER A 175 10.98 -14.74 4.38
C SER A 175 9.52 -15.15 4.62
N ILE A 176 8.70 -14.26 5.17
CA ILE A 176 7.27 -14.51 5.39
C ILE A 176 6.53 -14.59 4.05
N VAL A 177 6.75 -13.64 3.14
CA VAL A 177 6.16 -13.65 1.80
C VAL A 177 6.49 -14.95 1.05
N ARG A 178 7.78 -15.35 1.04
CA ARG A 178 8.23 -16.60 0.37
C ARG A 178 7.63 -17.85 1.00
N LYS A 179 7.42 -17.86 2.32
CA LYS A 179 6.78 -18.99 3.02
C LYS A 179 5.35 -19.22 2.56
N PHE A 180 4.59 -18.14 2.32
CA PHE A 180 3.18 -18.22 1.94
C PHE A 180 2.92 -18.18 0.43
N ALA A 181 3.91 -17.81 -0.38
CA ALA A 181 3.78 -17.72 -1.84
C ALA A 181 3.27 -19.01 -2.53
N PRO A 182 3.65 -20.24 -2.12
CA PRO A 182 3.14 -21.46 -2.75
C PRO A 182 1.63 -21.64 -2.62
N ASP A 183 1.07 -21.23 -1.49
CA ASP A 183 -0.31 -21.53 -1.10
C ASP A 183 -1.27 -20.38 -1.42
N ILE A 184 -0.78 -19.24 -1.92
CA ILE A 184 -1.61 -18.03 -2.08
C ILE A 184 -2.81 -18.23 -2.99
N TRP A 185 -2.68 -19.11 -3.98
CA TRP A 185 -3.74 -19.47 -4.91
C TRP A 185 -4.87 -20.29 -4.27
N GLU A 186 -4.63 -20.87 -3.10
CA GLU A 186 -5.61 -21.62 -2.33
C GLU A 186 -6.49 -20.71 -1.45
N LEU A 187 -6.06 -19.46 -1.24
CA LEU A 187 -6.84 -18.50 -0.47
C LEU A 187 -8.11 -18.07 -1.24
N PRO A 188 -9.28 -18.02 -0.57
CA PRO A 188 -10.46 -17.42 -1.16
C PRO A 188 -10.22 -15.94 -1.55
N GLU A 189 -10.90 -15.47 -2.61
CA GLU A 189 -10.80 -14.07 -3.07
C GLU A 189 -11.02 -13.09 -1.89
N GLY A 190 -10.07 -12.17 -1.70
CA GLY A 190 -10.10 -11.18 -0.63
C GLY A 190 -9.73 -11.71 0.77
N LYS A 191 -9.15 -12.91 0.87
CA LYS A 191 -8.53 -13.43 2.10
C LYS A 191 -7.01 -13.30 2.02
N GLU A 192 -6.41 -13.12 3.19
CA GLU A 192 -4.96 -13.05 3.38
C GLU A 192 -4.53 -14.12 4.38
N PHE A 193 -3.28 -14.55 4.27
CA PHE A 193 -2.67 -15.38 5.31
C PHE A 193 -2.61 -14.60 6.62
N MET A 194 -2.83 -15.32 7.72
CA MET A 194 -2.60 -14.72 9.03
C MET A 194 -1.10 -14.60 9.27
N CYS A 195 -0.67 -13.36 9.50
CA CYS A 195 0.67 -12.99 9.90
C CYS A 195 0.55 -11.96 11.01
N LEU A 196 0.82 -12.38 12.26
CA LEU A 196 0.85 -11.43 13.36
C LEU A 196 2.06 -10.53 13.17
N THR A 197 1.78 -9.25 12.96
CA THR A 197 2.79 -8.24 12.72
C THR A 197 2.74 -7.26 13.88
N THR A 198 3.87 -7.06 14.54
CA THR A 198 4.01 -6.09 15.62
C THR A 198 5.07 -5.08 15.22
N ALA A 199 4.64 -3.84 14.99
CA ALA A 199 5.53 -2.72 14.69
C ALA A 199 5.74 -1.89 15.96
N ARG A 200 7.00 -1.60 16.28
CA ARG A 200 7.39 -0.81 17.45
C ARG A 200 7.84 0.58 17.01
N PHE A 201 7.26 1.60 17.63
CA PHE A 201 7.56 2.99 17.34
C PHE A 201 8.04 3.72 18.58
N ALA A 202 9.04 4.59 18.40
CA ALA A 202 9.38 5.61 19.38
C ALA A 202 8.44 6.80 19.21
N LEU A 203 7.83 7.27 20.31
CA LEU A 203 6.98 8.45 20.33
C LEU A 203 7.79 9.70 20.72
N SER A 204 7.64 10.78 19.96
CA SER A 204 8.28 12.06 20.29
C SER A 204 7.60 12.78 21.45
N ASN A 205 6.27 12.60 21.62
CA ASN A 205 5.49 13.12 22.73
C ASN A 205 4.39 12.14 23.15
N PRO A 206 4.67 11.24 24.11
CA PRO A 206 3.73 10.18 24.49
C PRO A 206 2.42 10.69 25.08
N ALA A 207 2.48 11.78 25.85
CA ALA A 207 1.28 12.38 26.46
C ALA A 207 0.33 12.95 25.40
N ALA A 208 0.88 13.63 24.38
CA ALA A 208 0.09 14.12 23.26
C ALA A 208 -0.50 12.96 22.44
N ALA A 209 0.29 11.92 22.16
CA ALA A 209 -0.17 10.75 21.42
C ALA A 209 -1.32 10.03 22.13
N LEU A 210 -1.22 9.82 23.45
CA LEU A 210 -2.32 9.25 24.27
C LEU A 210 -3.58 10.13 24.23
N SER A 211 -3.42 11.45 24.28
CA SER A 211 -4.56 12.38 24.17
C SER A 211 -5.26 12.25 22.81
N GLN A 212 -4.50 12.17 21.72
CA GLN A 212 -5.02 11.98 20.37
C GLN A 212 -5.68 10.61 20.18
N LEU A 213 -5.06 9.52 20.64
CA LEU A 213 -5.64 8.18 20.59
C LEU A 213 -6.99 8.10 21.32
N ARG A 214 -7.10 8.71 22.51
CA ARG A 214 -8.37 8.77 23.26
C ARG A 214 -9.46 9.55 22.54
N ARG A 215 -9.08 10.58 21.76
CA ARG A 215 -9.98 11.38 20.93
C ARG A 215 -10.31 10.72 19.59
N GLY A 216 -9.50 9.77 19.14
CA GLY A 216 -9.63 9.06 17.87
C GLY A 216 -10.79 8.06 17.80
N ARG A 217 -11.79 8.17 18.69
CA ARG A 217 -13.00 7.36 18.62
C ARG A 217 -13.82 7.74 17.37
N PRO A 218 -14.53 6.78 16.74
CA PRO A 218 -14.68 5.39 17.15
C PRO A 218 -13.54 4.45 16.71
N ASP A 219 -12.59 4.92 15.90
CA ASP A 219 -11.57 4.07 15.29
C ASP A 219 -10.55 3.55 16.30
N PHE A 220 -10.23 4.33 17.33
CA PHE A 220 -9.37 3.92 18.44
C PHE A 220 -10.17 3.88 19.75
N GLU A 221 -10.64 2.69 20.10
CA GLU A 221 -11.38 2.45 21.35
C GLU A 221 -10.41 2.17 22.49
N HIS A 222 -10.49 2.96 23.57
CA HIS A 222 -9.65 2.76 24.76
C HIS A 222 -10.20 1.63 25.63
N ASN A 223 -9.42 0.56 25.77
CA ASN A 223 -9.79 -0.67 26.49
C ASN A 223 -9.36 -0.64 27.97
N GLY A 224 -8.77 0.46 28.44
CA GLY A 224 -8.26 0.60 29.80
C GLY A 224 -6.74 0.57 29.87
N VAL A 225 -6.25 0.32 31.08
CA VAL A 225 -4.82 0.35 31.43
C VAL A 225 -4.48 -0.96 32.12
N ASP A 226 -3.43 -1.63 31.65
CA ASP A 226 -2.92 -2.87 32.26
C ASP A 226 -2.25 -2.57 33.61
N HIS A 227 -1.98 -3.62 34.40
CA HIS A 227 -1.36 -3.49 35.74
C HIS A 227 0.01 -2.81 35.74
N ASP A 228 0.73 -2.85 34.61
CA ASP A 228 2.04 -2.24 34.44
C ASP A 228 2.00 -0.81 33.91
N GLY A 229 0.80 -0.23 33.78
CA GLY A 229 0.59 1.13 33.26
C GLY A 229 0.49 1.21 31.74
N THR A 230 0.48 0.09 31.01
CA THR A 230 0.30 0.09 29.56
C THR A 230 -1.12 0.50 29.17
N GLU A 231 -1.24 1.52 28.33
CA GLU A 231 -2.52 1.98 27.79
C GLU A 231 -2.87 1.17 26.54
N CYS A 232 -4.07 0.57 26.52
CA CYS A 232 -4.48 -0.36 25.47
C CYS A 232 -5.64 0.22 24.64
N PHE A 233 -5.52 0.12 23.31
CA PHE A 233 -6.55 0.55 22.37
C PHE A 233 -6.84 -0.52 21.32
N SER A 234 -8.11 -0.69 20.98
CA SER A 234 -8.55 -1.46 19.82
C SER A 234 -8.64 -0.53 18.62
N PHE A 235 -7.98 -0.89 17.51
CA PHE A 235 -8.21 -0.26 16.22
C PHE A 235 -9.36 -0.97 15.52
N THR A 236 -10.42 -0.23 15.25
CA THR A 236 -11.68 -0.76 14.74
C THR A 236 -12.08 -0.13 13.42
N ARG A 237 -12.92 -0.83 12.67
CA ARG A 237 -13.60 -0.29 11.48
C ARG A 237 -15.03 -0.78 11.40
N GLU A 238 -15.83 -0.14 10.57
CA GLU A 238 -17.14 -0.66 10.20
C GLU A 238 -17.01 -1.98 9.45
N TYR A 239 -18.00 -2.86 9.64
CA TYR A 239 -18.11 -4.04 8.82
C TYR A 239 -18.45 -3.65 7.38
N PRO A 240 -17.87 -4.32 6.36
CA PRO A 240 -18.34 -4.19 4.99
C PRO A 240 -19.85 -4.50 4.88
N GLU A 241 -20.57 -3.82 3.97
CA GLU A 241 -22.03 -3.95 3.80
C GLU A 241 -22.50 -5.42 3.62
N ASP A 242 -21.67 -6.26 3.03
CA ASP A 242 -21.95 -7.68 2.76
C ASP A 242 -21.29 -8.64 3.79
N HIS A 243 -20.91 -8.18 4.99
CA HIS A 243 -20.23 -9.03 5.97
C HIS A 243 -21.22 -9.81 6.86
N ASP A 244 -21.08 -11.14 6.89
CA ASP A 244 -21.99 -12.06 7.62
C ASP A 244 -21.85 -12.05 9.16
N SER A 245 -21.29 -10.99 9.75
CA SER A 245 -21.13 -10.94 11.21
C SER A 245 -22.44 -10.51 11.86
N PRO A 246 -22.94 -11.22 12.90
CA PRO A 246 -24.08 -10.75 13.69
C PRO A 246 -23.85 -9.36 14.29
N LEU A 247 -22.59 -9.03 14.61
CA LEU A 247 -22.24 -7.71 15.13
C LEU A 247 -22.44 -6.60 14.10
N ALA A 248 -22.28 -6.88 12.80
CA ALA A 248 -22.52 -5.91 11.74
C ALA A 248 -23.98 -5.43 11.75
N ALA A 249 -24.93 -6.36 11.91
CA ALA A 249 -26.36 -6.06 11.99
C ALA A 249 -26.74 -5.25 13.25
N LEU A 250 -25.89 -5.28 14.28
CA LEU A 250 -26.08 -4.54 15.53
C LEU A 250 -25.31 -3.21 15.57
N GLY A 251 -24.71 -2.78 14.45
CA GLY A 251 -23.88 -1.57 14.40
C GLY A 251 -22.53 -1.71 15.12
N GLY A 252 -22.12 -2.94 15.42
CA GLY A 252 -20.80 -3.24 15.98
C GLY A 252 -19.67 -2.94 15.00
N ARG A 253 -18.45 -2.82 15.51
CA ARG A 253 -17.24 -2.57 14.72
C ARG A 253 -16.32 -3.79 14.76
N GLN A 254 -15.62 -4.03 13.66
CA GLN A 254 -14.62 -5.08 13.56
C GLN A 254 -13.30 -4.57 14.16
N VAL A 255 -12.75 -5.27 15.14
CA VAL A 255 -11.37 -5.06 15.60
C VAL A 255 -10.41 -5.61 14.53
N ILE A 256 -9.54 -4.75 14.02
CA ILE A 256 -8.56 -5.09 12.97
C ILE A 256 -7.10 -4.88 13.41
N GLY A 257 -6.89 -4.30 14.59
CA GLY A 257 -5.57 -4.16 15.19
C GLY A 257 -5.65 -3.75 16.65
N GLU A 258 -4.49 -3.76 17.31
CA GLU A 258 -4.31 -3.37 18.70
C GLU A 258 -3.17 -2.36 18.77
N VAL A 259 -3.33 -1.35 19.63
CA VAL A 259 -2.29 -0.37 19.95
C VAL A 259 -2.04 -0.42 21.43
N ARG A 260 -0.77 -0.54 21.81
CA ARG A 260 -0.32 -0.44 23.19
C ARG A 260 0.65 0.71 23.32
N VAL A 261 0.53 1.50 24.37
CA VAL A 261 1.45 2.60 24.64
C VAL A 261 1.96 2.48 26.07
N ARG A 262 3.28 2.46 26.21
CA ARG A 262 3.97 2.47 27.51
C ARG A 262 5.22 3.32 27.39
N ASP A 263 5.40 4.21 28.36
CA ASP A 263 6.48 5.19 28.39
C ASP A 263 6.55 5.98 27.07
N SER A 264 7.64 5.86 26.31
CA SER A 264 7.81 6.48 25.00
C SER A 264 7.72 5.51 23.83
N THR A 265 7.11 4.35 24.04
CA THR A 265 7.00 3.30 23.02
C THR A 265 5.54 3.03 22.69
N LEU A 266 5.25 2.94 21.39
CA LEU A 266 3.98 2.48 20.86
C LEU A 266 4.19 1.15 20.13
N TRP A 267 3.37 0.15 20.45
CA TRP A 267 3.29 -1.10 19.70
C TRP A 267 1.99 -1.15 18.93
N ALA A 268 2.08 -1.32 17.61
CA ALA A 268 0.96 -1.51 16.72
C ALA A 268 0.95 -2.97 16.25
N THR A 269 -0.10 -3.72 16.60
CA THR A 269 -0.22 -5.15 16.29
C THR A 269 -1.44 -5.42 15.41
N ALA A 270 -1.27 -6.20 14.34
CA ALA A 270 -2.38 -6.68 13.52
C ALA A 270 -2.12 -8.08 12.97
N ARG A 271 -3.19 -8.78 12.56
CA ARG A 271 -3.15 -10.22 12.22
C ARG A 271 -2.93 -10.51 10.74
N ALA A 272 -2.82 -9.48 9.91
CA ALA A 272 -2.54 -9.58 8.48
C ALA A 272 -1.75 -8.35 8.04
N LEU A 273 -1.00 -8.47 6.93
CA LEU A 273 -0.13 -7.39 6.46
C LEU A 273 -0.95 -6.18 5.99
N SER A 274 -2.10 -6.37 5.31
CA SER A 274 -2.95 -5.24 4.93
C SER A 274 -3.59 -4.54 6.13
N MET A 275 -3.92 -5.28 7.19
CA MET A 275 -4.42 -4.69 8.44
C MET A 275 -3.34 -3.88 9.14
N SER A 276 -2.10 -4.38 9.13
CA SER A 276 -0.94 -3.68 9.69
C SER A 276 -0.67 -2.37 8.95
N ALA A 277 -0.72 -2.38 7.61
CA ALA A 277 -0.60 -1.18 6.79
C ALA A 277 -1.67 -0.13 7.14
N ARG A 278 -2.94 -0.56 7.23
CA ARG A 278 -4.07 0.33 7.59
C ARG A 278 -3.92 0.90 8.99
N LEU A 279 -3.52 0.08 9.95
CA LEU A 279 -3.31 0.51 11.34
C LEU A 279 -2.25 1.61 11.41
N VAL A 280 -1.09 1.39 10.79
CA VAL A 280 0.01 2.37 10.84
C VAL A 280 -0.31 3.62 10.03
N MET A 281 -1.01 3.50 8.91
CA MET A 281 -1.54 4.65 8.17
C MET A 281 -2.47 5.49 9.05
N ALA A 282 -3.44 4.86 9.72
CA ALA A 282 -4.39 5.55 10.60
C ALA A 282 -3.66 6.23 11.78
N LEU A 283 -2.66 5.57 12.35
CA LEU A 283 -1.81 6.16 13.38
C LEU A 283 -1.03 7.38 12.87
N LYS A 284 -0.40 7.31 11.69
CA LYS A 284 0.30 8.45 11.09
C LYS A 284 -0.63 9.63 10.83
N GLN A 285 -1.84 9.37 10.34
CA GLN A 285 -2.85 10.41 10.10
C GLN A 285 -3.34 11.06 11.40
N LEU A 286 -3.56 10.25 12.44
CA LEU A 286 -4.08 10.72 13.73
C LEU A 286 -3.02 11.48 14.54
N LEU A 287 -1.79 10.96 14.58
CA LEU A 287 -0.72 11.48 15.43
C LEU A 287 0.12 12.55 14.72
N GLY A 288 0.20 12.48 13.39
CA GLY A 288 1.10 13.27 12.55
C GLY A 288 2.34 12.45 12.14
N PRO A 289 2.95 12.77 10.98
CA PRO A 289 4.05 11.98 10.40
C PRO A 289 5.31 11.96 11.28
N ASP A 290 5.57 13.03 12.04
CA ASP A 290 6.76 13.18 12.89
C ASP A 290 6.51 12.78 14.36
N ALA A 291 5.30 12.33 14.70
CA ALA A 291 4.95 11.97 16.07
C ALA A 291 5.53 10.60 16.48
N MET A 292 5.85 9.75 15.50
CA MET A 292 6.34 8.41 15.73
C MET A 292 7.41 7.99 14.73
N THR A 293 8.42 7.25 15.18
CA THR A 293 9.51 6.73 14.34
C THR A 293 9.59 5.22 14.48
N LEU A 294 9.52 4.48 13.37
CA LEU A 294 9.63 3.03 13.37
C LEU A 294 11.01 2.58 13.89
N GLN A 295 11.02 1.75 14.92
CA GLN A 295 12.24 1.19 15.51
C GLN A 295 12.52 -0.21 14.95
N ASP A 296 11.50 -1.08 14.97
CA ASP A 296 11.57 -2.43 14.44
C ASP A 296 10.19 -2.95 14.07
N THR A 297 10.18 -4.13 13.45
CA THR A 297 8.97 -4.88 13.17
C THR A 297 9.25 -6.36 13.33
N GLU A 298 8.32 -7.05 13.98
CA GLU A 298 8.31 -8.49 14.10
C GLU A 298 7.16 -9.08 13.28
N TRP A 299 7.43 -10.23 12.66
CA TRP A 299 6.44 -11.02 11.92
C TRP A 299 6.46 -12.45 12.42
N LYS A 300 5.28 -12.93 12.82
CA LYS A 300 5.05 -14.32 13.23
C LYS A 300 4.00 -14.93 12.32
N ALA A 301 4.40 -15.97 11.60
CA ALA A 301 3.50 -16.86 10.89
C ALA A 301 2.69 -17.70 11.89
N MET A 302 1.61 -18.32 11.43
CA MET A 302 0.69 -19.06 12.29
C MET A 302 1.29 -20.23 13.05
N ASP A 303 2.18 -20.98 12.43
CA ASP A 303 2.90 -22.08 13.07
C ASP A 303 3.81 -21.57 14.20
N GLU A 304 4.35 -20.35 14.07
CA GLU A 304 5.14 -19.69 15.13
C GLU A 304 4.29 -19.14 16.27
N LEU A 305 2.97 -19.02 16.09
CA LEU A 305 2.02 -18.59 17.14
C LEU A 305 1.45 -19.77 17.94
N LEU A 306 1.50 -20.98 17.37
CA LEU A 306 0.92 -22.19 17.95
C LEU A 306 1.96 -23.09 18.65
N GLY A 307 3.25 -22.85 18.43
CA GLY A 307 4.36 -23.52 19.10
C GLY A 307 4.80 -22.79 20.35
#